data_AF-A0A327JPH5-F1
#
_entry.id   AF-A0A327JPH5-F1
#
_cell.length_a   1.000
_cell.length_b   1.000
_cell.length_c   1.000
_cell.angle_alpha   90.00
_cell.angle_beta   90.00
_cell.angle_gamma   90.00
#
_symmetry.space_group_name_H-M   'P 1'
#
loop_
_entity.id
_entity.type
_entity.pdbx_description
1 polymer ?
#
loop_
_entity_poly.entity_id
_entity_poly.type
_entity_poly.pdbx_seq_one_letter_code
_entity_poly.pdbx_strand_id
1 'polypeptide(L)'
;MAVAAASIIYILIGVEDHTWAAEAAAAAENAGYFINLFAFVVILSAREYSRIVVNLIFSLLMLAFTLLGVMDAFPGTGDRYGNHWADATAWIGLFNYLVIGAALPKQGWIALAAFASAFPVVTIAAYLELTTPLAKEFAAIDHQTACMFRITKPAWNVINTSRIYAFSEVDLGYFIGEHSPRVAKVQGEGVYLWRYGAREFSKSYRDVGLFSDLVRRCAAERGNR
;
A
#
# COMPACT_ATOMS: atom_id res chain seq x y z
N MET A 1 0.96 -1.23 -19.09
CA MET A 1 2.16 -0.47 -18.67
C MET A 1 1.79 0.74 -17.83
N ALA A 2 1.10 1.75 -18.37
CA ALA A 2 0.70 2.96 -17.65
C ALA A 2 -0.05 2.69 -16.32
N VAL A 3 -1.05 1.81 -16.33
CA VAL A 3 -1.80 1.40 -15.12
C VAL A 3 -0.89 0.74 -14.08
N ALA A 4 0.00 -0.16 -14.51
CA ALA A 4 0.95 -0.82 -13.63
C ALA A 4 1.97 0.17 -13.03
N ALA A 5 2.48 1.11 -13.84
CA ALA A 5 3.37 2.18 -13.38
C ALA A 5 2.68 3.09 -12.36
N ALA A 6 1.42 3.46 -12.62
CA ALA A 6 0.62 4.25 -11.69
C ALA A 6 0.36 3.50 -10.38
N SER A 7 0.13 2.18 -10.45
CA SER A 7 -0.09 1.33 -9.27
C SER A 7 1.17 1.23 -8.39
N ILE A 8 2.34 1.07 -9.02
CA ILE A 8 3.65 1.08 -8.33
C ILE A 8 3.84 2.40 -7.59
N ILE A 9 3.62 3.54 -8.25
CA ILE A 9 3.80 4.86 -7.63
C ILE A 9 2.81 5.07 -6.48
N TYR A 10 1.55 4.67 -6.65
CA TYR A 10 0.55 4.75 -5.58
C TYR A 10 0.98 3.96 -4.34
N ILE A 11 1.44 2.72 -4.53
CA ILE A 11 1.87 1.83 -3.44
C ILE A 11 3.11 2.40 -2.75
N LEU A 12 4.13 2.81 -3.51
CA LEU A 12 5.40 3.30 -2.94
C LEU A 12 5.28 4.64 -2.22
N ILE A 13 4.34 5.51 -2.60
CA ILE A 13 4.06 6.75 -1.86
C ILE A 13 3.23 6.46 -0.60
N GLY A 14 2.39 5.43 -0.63
CA GLY A 14 1.46 5.12 0.45
C GLY A 14 2.03 4.26 1.59
N VAL A 15 3.18 3.62 1.42
CA VAL A 15 3.62 2.49 2.26
C VAL A 15 5.03 2.73 2.82
N GLU A 16 5.26 2.45 4.11
CA GLU A 16 6.59 2.47 4.76
C GLU A 16 7.28 1.09 4.67
N ASP A 17 8.61 1.06 4.79
CA ASP A 17 9.48 -0.12 4.61
C ASP A 17 9.31 -1.20 5.71
N HIS A 18 8.14 -1.81 5.84
CA HIS A 18 7.80 -2.70 6.95
C HIS A 18 7.12 -4.02 6.54
N THR A 19 7.30 -5.07 7.34
CA THR A 19 6.67 -6.42 7.19
C THR A 19 5.19 -6.48 6.82
N TRP A 20 4.38 -5.49 7.19
CA TRP A 20 2.93 -5.45 6.94
C TRP A 20 2.58 -4.85 5.56
N ALA A 21 3.58 -4.30 4.87
CA ALA A 21 3.57 -3.88 3.47
C ALA A 21 3.81 -5.00 2.46
N ALA A 22 4.23 -6.20 2.91
CA ALA A 22 4.77 -7.24 2.02
C ALA A 22 3.82 -7.64 0.87
N GLU A 23 2.50 -7.69 1.11
CA GLU A 23 1.51 -7.98 0.06
C GLU A 23 1.40 -6.85 -0.97
N ALA A 24 1.48 -5.59 -0.51
CA ALA A 24 1.46 -4.41 -1.39
C ALA A 24 2.77 -4.33 -2.20
N ALA A 25 3.91 -4.60 -1.59
CA ALA A 25 5.21 -4.65 -2.25
C ALA A 25 5.27 -5.80 -3.28
N ALA A 26 4.74 -6.98 -2.97
CA ALA A 26 4.63 -8.10 -3.91
C ALA A 26 3.72 -7.76 -5.11
N ALA A 27 2.63 -6.99 -4.89
CA ALA A 27 1.80 -6.49 -5.98
C ALA A 27 2.57 -5.49 -6.87
N ALA A 28 3.36 -4.59 -6.27
CA ALA A 28 4.20 -3.65 -6.99
C ALA A 28 5.32 -4.35 -7.79
N GLU A 29 5.94 -5.38 -7.22
CA GLU A 29 6.93 -6.23 -7.89
C GLU A 29 6.33 -6.90 -9.14
N ASN A 30 5.18 -7.56 -8.99
CA ASN A 30 4.45 -8.18 -10.10
C ASN A 30 4.10 -7.16 -11.19
N ALA A 31 3.64 -5.97 -10.79
CA ALA A 31 3.37 -4.87 -11.72
C ALA A 31 4.63 -4.45 -12.49
N GLY A 32 5.80 -4.42 -11.83
CA GLY A 32 7.09 -4.16 -12.47
C GLY A 32 7.40 -5.18 -13.56
N TYR A 33 7.18 -6.48 -13.30
CA TYR A 33 7.43 -7.54 -14.29
C TYR A 33 6.52 -7.39 -15.51
N PHE A 34 5.24 -7.09 -15.29
CA PHE A 34 4.31 -6.84 -16.39
C PHE A 34 4.74 -5.65 -17.23
N ILE A 35 5.18 -4.54 -16.61
CA ILE A 35 5.71 -3.38 -17.35
C ILE A 35 6.87 -3.80 -18.25
N ASN A 36 7.82 -4.58 -17.73
CA ASN A 36 9.01 -4.97 -18.46
C ASN A 36 8.70 -5.95 -19.62
N LEU A 37 7.76 -6.88 -19.42
CA LEU A 37 7.24 -7.76 -20.47
C LEU A 37 6.53 -6.99 -21.58
N PHE A 38 5.69 -6.01 -21.23
CA PHE A 38 5.03 -5.18 -22.22
C PHE A 38 6.02 -4.28 -22.97
N ALA A 39 7.09 -3.81 -22.31
CA ALA A 39 8.17 -3.08 -22.98
C ALA A 39 8.83 -3.92 -24.07
N PHE A 40 9.07 -5.22 -23.83
CA PHE A 40 9.56 -6.16 -24.85
C PHE A 40 8.66 -6.18 -26.09
N VAL A 41 7.34 -6.30 -25.90
CA VAL A 41 6.37 -6.34 -27.00
C VAL A 41 6.40 -5.05 -27.82
N VAL A 42 6.50 -3.90 -27.15
CA VAL A 42 6.57 -2.58 -27.80
C VAL A 42 7.86 -2.44 -28.60
N ILE A 43 9.01 -2.83 -28.04
CA ILE A 43 10.32 -2.77 -28.71
C ILE A 43 10.33 -3.65 -29.96
N LEU A 44 9.82 -4.88 -29.85
CA LEU A 44 9.73 -5.81 -30.99
C LEU A 44 8.84 -5.25 -32.10
N SER A 45 7.70 -4.66 -31.74
CA SER A 45 6.78 -4.03 -32.68
C SER A 45 7.39 -2.81 -33.38
N ALA A 46 8.25 -2.06 -32.68
CA ALA A 46 8.98 -0.92 -33.22
C ALA A 46 10.22 -1.30 -34.04
N ARG A 47 10.61 -2.60 -34.06
CA ARG A 47 11.82 -3.13 -34.74
C ARG A 47 13.13 -2.47 -34.30
N GLU A 48 13.17 -1.97 -33.07
CA GLU A 48 14.32 -1.28 -32.47
C GLU A 48 15.19 -2.27 -31.68
N TYR A 49 15.84 -3.19 -32.39
CA TYR A 49 16.57 -4.33 -31.79
C TYR A 49 17.68 -3.93 -30.81
N SER A 50 18.28 -2.75 -30.97
CA SER A 50 19.28 -2.21 -30.03
C SER A 50 18.73 -2.01 -28.61
N ARG A 51 17.42 -1.80 -28.47
CA ARG A 51 16.74 -1.55 -27.19
C ARG A 51 16.33 -2.81 -26.47
N ILE A 52 16.32 -3.95 -27.17
CA ILE A 52 16.14 -5.28 -26.56
C ILE A 52 17.22 -5.51 -25.51
N VAL A 53 18.46 -5.09 -25.80
CA VAL A 53 19.58 -5.20 -24.86
C VAL A 53 19.33 -4.37 -23.60
N VAL A 54 18.83 -3.14 -23.75
CA VAL A 54 18.48 -2.27 -22.60
C VAL A 54 17.40 -2.94 -21.74
N ASN A 55 16.33 -3.43 -22.36
CA ASN A 55 15.23 -4.11 -21.66
C ASN A 55 15.67 -5.40 -20.97
N LEU A 56 16.59 -6.15 -21.59
CA LEU A 56 17.25 -7.31 -20.98
C LEU A 56 18.06 -6.93 -19.74
N ILE A 57 18.83 -5.84 -19.79
CA ILE A 57 19.59 -5.34 -18.64
C ILE A 57 18.64 -5.01 -17.48
N PHE A 58 17.53 -4.29 -17.74
CA PHE A 58 16.53 -4.01 -16.72
C PHE A 58 15.88 -5.29 -16.17
N SER A 59 15.62 -6.28 -17.03
CA SER A 59 15.07 -7.59 -16.60
C SER A 59 16.04 -8.36 -15.71
N LEU A 60 17.33 -8.36 -16.04
CA LEU A 60 18.37 -9.00 -15.24
C LEU A 60 18.57 -8.30 -13.89
N LEU A 61 18.49 -6.96 -13.87
CA LEU A 61 18.51 -6.19 -12.64
C LEU A 61 17.31 -6.51 -11.77
N MET A 62 16.09 -6.51 -12.32
CA MET A 62 14.89 -6.91 -11.58
C MET A 62 15.02 -8.32 -10.99
N LEU A 63 15.50 -9.28 -11.79
CA LEU A 63 15.74 -10.65 -11.32
C LEU A 63 16.75 -10.70 -10.17
N ALA A 64 17.86 -9.96 -10.27
CA ALA A 64 18.88 -9.90 -9.22
C ALA A 64 18.30 -9.33 -7.92
N PHE A 65 17.52 -8.24 -7.99
CA PHE A 65 16.90 -7.62 -6.83
C PHE A 65 15.79 -8.47 -6.22
N THR A 66 15.01 -9.20 -7.02
CA THR A 66 14.07 -10.20 -6.49
C THR A 66 14.79 -11.34 -5.79
N LEU A 67 15.91 -11.85 -6.32
CA LEU A 67 16.70 -12.88 -5.65
C LEU A 67 17.26 -12.37 -4.31
N LEU A 68 17.76 -11.13 -4.26
CA LEU A 68 18.18 -10.48 -3.01
C LEU A 68 16.99 -10.33 -2.04
N GLY A 69 15.81 -9.96 -2.53
CA GLY A 69 14.59 -9.88 -1.73
C GLY A 69 14.15 -11.22 -1.14
N VAL A 70 14.30 -12.32 -1.89
CA VAL A 70 14.06 -13.67 -1.36
C VAL A 70 15.05 -14.02 -0.26
N MET A 71 16.32 -13.60 -0.38
CA MET A 71 17.32 -13.81 0.67
C MET A 71 17.02 -12.98 1.94
N ASP A 72 16.52 -11.76 1.77
CA ASP A 72 16.16 -10.85 2.87
C ASP A 72 14.83 -11.23 3.53
N ALA A 73 13.94 -11.92 2.80
CA ALA A 73 12.70 -12.51 3.32
C ALA A 73 12.93 -13.82 4.12
N PHE A 74 14.14 -14.38 4.11
CA PHE A 74 14.49 -15.62 4.85
C PHE A 74 15.86 -15.56 5.56
N PRO A 75 16.11 -14.65 6.51
CA PRO A 75 17.10 -14.91 7.52
C PRO A 75 16.47 -15.90 8.51
N GLY A 76 17.14 -17.04 8.76
CA GLY A 76 16.68 -18.07 9.68
C GLY A 76 16.64 -17.65 11.17
N THR A 77 16.28 -16.40 11.47
CA THR A 77 16.44 -15.74 12.78
C THR A 77 15.13 -15.17 13.35
N GLY A 78 14.04 -15.09 12.58
CA GLY A 78 12.71 -14.75 13.12
C GLY A 78 12.47 -13.27 13.47
N ASP A 79 13.34 -12.36 13.01
CA ASP A 79 13.16 -10.91 13.17
C ASP A 79 12.27 -10.29 12.08
N ARG A 80 11.80 -9.05 12.32
CA ARG A 80 10.93 -8.29 11.42
C ARG A 80 11.65 -8.00 10.08
N TYR A 81 11.11 -8.49 8.97
CA TYR A 81 11.58 -8.28 7.60
C TYR A 81 11.36 -6.83 7.09
N GLY A 82 12.33 -6.31 6.33
CA GLY A 82 12.15 -5.15 5.45
C GLY A 82 11.74 -5.60 4.04
N ASN A 83 11.10 -4.71 3.28
CA ASN A 83 10.66 -4.91 1.88
C ASN A 83 11.55 -4.17 0.86
N HIS A 84 12.69 -3.62 1.30
CA HIS A 84 13.55 -2.73 0.52
C HIS A 84 13.90 -3.26 -0.89
N TRP A 85 14.13 -4.57 -1.03
CA TRP A 85 14.49 -5.16 -2.33
C TRP A 85 13.28 -5.33 -3.26
N ALA A 86 12.09 -5.59 -2.73
CA ALA A 86 10.86 -5.63 -3.53
C ALA A 86 10.52 -4.23 -4.07
N ASP A 87 10.75 -3.19 -3.27
CA ASP A 87 10.59 -1.79 -3.67
C ASP A 87 11.58 -1.42 -4.77
N ALA A 88 12.84 -1.84 -4.63
CA ALA A 88 13.86 -1.66 -5.66
C ALA A 88 13.48 -2.35 -6.99
N THR A 89 12.96 -3.58 -6.96
CA THR A 89 12.47 -4.26 -8.17
C THR A 89 11.36 -3.47 -8.85
N ALA A 90 10.40 -2.95 -8.09
CA ALA A 90 9.32 -2.13 -8.63
C ALA A 90 9.83 -0.82 -9.26
N TRP A 91 10.80 -0.14 -8.62
CA TRP A 91 11.46 1.04 -9.17
C TRP A 91 12.18 0.75 -10.49
N ILE A 92 12.91 -0.36 -10.59
CA ILE A 92 13.64 -0.75 -11.81
C ILE A 92 12.65 -0.96 -12.98
N GLY A 93 11.50 -1.59 -12.72
CA GLY A 93 10.41 -1.72 -13.69
C GLY A 93 9.86 -0.37 -14.16
N LEU A 94 9.65 0.58 -13.24
CA LEU A 94 9.21 1.93 -13.56
C LEU A 94 10.25 2.72 -14.36
N PHE A 95 11.53 2.64 -13.99
CA PHE A 95 12.60 3.29 -14.75
C PHE A 95 12.70 2.75 -16.17
N ASN A 96 12.55 1.44 -16.35
CA ASN A 96 12.51 0.84 -17.68
C ASN A 96 11.36 1.40 -18.54
N TYR A 97 10.17 1.57 -17.95
CA TYR A 97 9.05 2.23 -18.64
C TYR A 97 9.40 3.64 -19.13
N LEU A 98 10.03 4.45 -18.26
CA LEU A 98 10.43 5.81 -18.59
C LEU A 98 11.50 5.84 -19.69
N VAL A 99 12.50 4.96 -19.62
CA VAL A 99 13.58 4.85 -20.61
C VAL A 99 13.04 4.45 -21.99
N ILE A 100 12.18 3.42 -22.06
CA ILE A 100 11.58 2.99 -23.31
C ILE A 100 10.60 4.04 -23.86
N GLY A 101 9.84 4.69 -22.98
CA GLY A 101 8.93 5.78 -23.33
C GLY A 101 9.66 7.00 -23.92
N ALA A 102 10.78 7.41 -23.31
CA ALA A 102 11.58 8.54 -23.78
C ALA A 102 12.27 8.25 -25.11
N ALA A 103 12.70 7.01 -25.33
CA ALA A 103 13.45 6.65 -26.53
C ALA A 103 12.56 6.54 -27.78
N LEU A 104 11.24 6.34 -27.65
CA LEU A 104 10.30 6.20 -28.78
C LEU A 104 9.42 7.46 -28.89
N PRO A 105 9.88 8.58 -29.47
CA PRO A 105 9.21 9.88 -29.32
C PRO A 105 7.75 9.93 -29.82
N LYS A 106 7.37 9.15 -30.85
CA LYS A 106 5.98 9.04 -31.31
C LYS A 106 5.10 8.24 -30.34
N GLN A 107 5.65 7.19 -29.74
CA GLN A 107 4.97 6.33 -28.77
C GLN A 107 5.08 6.86 -27.32
N GLY A 108 6.06 7.74 -27.06
CA GLY A 108 6.35 8.34 -25.77
C GLY A 108 5.28 9.33 -25.33
N TRP A 109 4.76 10.13 -26.25
CA TRP A 109 3.59 10.97 -25.99
C TRP A 109 2.34 10.15 -25.66
N ILE A 110 2.14 9.03 -26.37
CA ILE A 110 1.03 8.11 -26.10
C ILE A 110 1.20 7.46 -24.72
N ALA A 111 2.41 7.03 -24.38
CA ALA A 111 2.73 6.45 -23.08
C ALA A 111 2.56 7.47 -21.95
N LEU A 112 3.01 8.72 -22.14
CA LEU A 112 2.85 9.79 -21.16
C LEU A 112 1.37 10.14 -20.97
N ALA A 113 0.60 10.30 -22.06
CA ALA A 113 -0.83 10.56 -21.99
C ALA A 113 -1.60 9.39 -21.34
N ALA A 114 -1.23 8.14 -21.66
CA ALA A 114 -1.79 6.95 -21.03
C ALA A 114 -1.45 6.87 -19.55
N PHE A 115 -0.24 7.27 -19.14
CA PHE A 115 0.18 7.33 -17.74
C PHE A 115 -0.57 8.44 -16.99
N ALA A 116 -0.60 9.65 -17.53
CA ALA A 116 -1.29 10.78 -16.93
C ALA A 116 -2.80 10.54 -16.78
N SER A 117 -3.41 9.78 -17.68
CA SER A 117 -4.82 9.36 -17.57
C SER A 117 -5.02 8.16 -16.65
N ALA A 118 -4.10 7.19 -16.66
CA ALA A 118 -4.18 6.03 -15.77
C ALA A 118 -3.94 6.39 -14.31
N PHE A 119 -3.08 7.38 -14.01
CA PHE A 119 -2.71 7.70 -12.63
C PHE A 119 -3.90 8.13 -11.76
N PRO A 120 -4.74 9.10 -12.16
CA PRO A 120 -5.95 9.45 -11.42
C PRO A 120 -6.93 8.28 -11.30
N VAL A 121 -7.12 7.51 -12.37
CA VAL A 121 -8.06 6.36 -12.39
C VAL A 121 -7.62 5.28 -11.40
N VAL A 122 -6.33 4.92 -11.42
CA VAL A 122 -5.74 3.94 -10.50
C VAL A 122 -5.81 4.45 -9.06
N THR A 123 -5.51 5.73 -8.86
CA THR A 123 -5.56 6.34 -7.51
C THR A 123 -6.98 6.29 -6.95
N ILE A 124 -7.99 6.67 -7.74
CA ILE A 124 -9.40 6.62 -7.33
C ILE A 124 -9.86 5.18 -7.13
N ALA A 125 -9.55 4.28 -8.06
CA ALA A 125 -9.95 2.88 -7.95
C ALA A 125 -9.31 2.20 -6.72
N ALA A 126 -8.02 2.42 -6.49
CA ALA A 126 -7.32 1.92 -5.31
C ALA A 126 -7.89 2.55 -4.04
N TYR A 127 -8.13 3.86 -4.01
CA TYR A 127 -8.78 4.53 -2.88
C TYR A 127 -10.14 3.89 -2.58
N LEU A 128 -11.01 3.71 -3.58
CA LEU A 128 -12.32 3.10 -3.40
C LEU A 128 -12.22 1.66 -2.92
N GLU A 129 -11.32 0.86 -3.49
CA GLU A 129 -11.14 -0.53 -3.09
C GLU A 129 -10.59 -0.68 -1.66
N LEU A 130 -9.73 0.25 -1.23
CA LEU A 130 -9.15 0.26 0.11
C LEU A 130 -10.10 0.85 1.17
N THR A 131 -10.90 1.85 0.80
CA THR A 131 -11.88 2.49 1.70
C THR A 131 -13.14 1.67 1.89
N THR A 132 -13.65 1.04 0.83
CA THR A 132 -14.98 0.39 0.84
C THR A 132 -15.11 -0.68 1.93
N PRO A 133 -14.14 -1.58 2.17
CA PRO A 133 -14.23 -2.55 3.25
C PRO A 133 -14.35 -1.90 4.63
N LEU A 134 -13.55 -0.85 4.89
CA LEU A 134 -13.60 -0.12 6.14
C LEU A 134 -14.93 0.63 6.27
N ALA A 135 -15.41 1.28 5.20
CA ALA A 135 -16.71 1.95 5.18
C ALA A 135 -17.87 0.98 5.49
N LYS A 136 -17.81 -0.25 4.98
CA LYS A 136 -18.77 -1.32 5.30
C LYS A 136 -18.72 -1.71 6.78
N GLU A 137 -17.53 -1.83 7.37
CA GLU A 137 -17.40 -2.05 8.81
C GLU A 137 -18.05 -0.93 9.61
N PHE A 138 -17.79 0.35 9.28
CA PHE A 138 -18.45 1.48 9.94
C PHE A 138 -19.98 1.44 9.82
N ALA A 139 -20.51 1.07 8.66
CA ALA A 139 -21.95 0.96 8.45
C ALA A 139 -22.58 -0.19 9.24
N ALA A 140 -21.81 -1.22 9.60
CA ALA A 140 -22.27 -2.38 10.35
C ALA A 140 -22.08 -2.25 11.87
N ILE A 141 -21.49 -1.15 12.36
CA ILE A 141 -21.19 -0.98 13.77
C ILE A 141 -22.43 -0.59 14.56
N ASP A 142 -22.72 -1.40 15.59
CA ASP A 142 -23.62 -1.01 16.66
C ASP A 142 -22.87 -0.15 17.68
N HIS A 143 -23.20 1.14 17.73
CA HIS A 143 -22.58 2.10 18.64
C HIS A 143 -22.86 1.82 20.14
N GLN A 144 -23.82 0.96 20.48
CA GLN A 144 -24.08 0.57 21.86
C GLN A 144 -23.08 -0.49 22.34
N THR A 145 -22.69 -1.41 21.46
CA THR A 145 -21.85 -2.57 21.80
C THR A 145 -20.42 -2.49 21.26
N ALA A 146 -20.16 -1.57 20.32
CA ALA A 146 -18.85 -1.38 19.71
C ALA A 146 -18.44 0.10 19.62
N CYS A 147 -17.15 0.28 19.44
CA CYS A 147 -16.50 1.56 19.64
C CYS A 147 -15.33 1.78 18.66
N MET A 148 -15.40 2.82 17.82
CA MET A 148 -14.33 3.13 16.88
C MET A 148 -13.46 4.29 17.37
N PHE A 149 -12.16 4.14 17.23
CA PHE A 149 -11.18 5.19 17.55
C PHE A 149 -10.20 5.36 16.42
N ARG A 150 -9.87 6.61 16.15
CA ARG A 150 -8.73 7.00 15.34
C ARG A 150 -7.53 7.13 16.26
N ILE A 151 -6.42 6.51 15.87
CA ILE A 151 -5.14 6.56 16.55
C ILE A 151 -4.18 7.32 15.64
N THR A 152 -3.70 8.47 16.10
CA THR A 152 -2.69 9.28 15.41
C THR A 152 -1.41 9.33 16.23
N LYS A 153 -0.26 9.37 15.55
CA LYS A 153 1.04 9.63 16.15
C LYS A 153 1.59 10.95 15.61
N PRO A 154 1.18 12.10 16.19
CA PRO A 154 1.65 13.41 15.73
C PRO A 154 3.15 13.65 15.97
N ALA A 155 3.78 12.92 16.91
CA ALA A 155 5.21 12.97 17.19
C ALA A 155 5.72 11.60 17.68
N TRP A 156 7.04 11.36 17.60
CA TRP A 156 7.66 10.18 18.22
C TRP A 156 7.28 10.11 19.70
N ASN A 157 6.69 8.97 20.11
CA ASN A 157 6.21 8.65 21.47
C ASN A 157 4.88 9.27 21.93
N VAL A 158 4.23 10.14 21.15
CA VAL A 158 2.90 10.66 21.50
C VAL A 158 1.84 9.92 20.71
N ILE A 159 0.99 9.16 21.38
CA ILE A 159 -0.19 8.52 20.79
C ILE A 159 -1.41 9.32 21.18
N ASN A 160 -2.12 9.86 20.19
CA ASN A 160 -3.41 10.50 20.39
C ASN A 160 -4.53 9.57 19.90
N THR A 161 -5.60 9.50 20.67
CA THR A 161 -6.77 8.67 20.38
C THR A 161 -8.02 9.54 20.40
N SER A 162 -8.72 9.60 19.28
CA SER A 162 -9.98 10.33 19.15
C SER A 162 -11.10 9.37 18.77
N ARG A 163 -12.23 9.50 19.46
CA ARG A 163 -13.46 8.79 19.09
C ARG A 163 -13.87 9.18 17.68
N ILE A 164 -14.34 8.21 16.91
CA ILE A 164 -14.93 8.45 15.59
C ILE A 164 -16.28 7.75 15.50
N TYR A 165 -17.28 8.43 14.97
CA TYR A 165 -18.64 7.90 14.86
C TYR A 165 -18.97 7.47 13.44
N ALA A 166 -18.41 8.14 12.44
CA ALA A 166 -18.61 7.82 11.04
C ALA A 166 -17.28 7.61 10.30
N PHE A 167 -17.36 6.91 9.17
CA PHE A 167 -16.25 6.70 8.26
C PHE A 167 -15.62 8.03 7.77
N SER A 168 -16.44 9.08 7.61
CA SER A 168 -15.99 10.42 7.19
C SER A 168 -15.03 11.10 8.17
N GLU A 169 -14.93 10.62 9.41
CA GLU A 169 -14.06 11.18 10.46
C GLU A 169 -12.66 10.52 10.51
N VAL A 170 -12.40 9.52 9.67
CA VAL A 170 -11.14 8.76 9.67
C VAL A 170 -9.96 9.59 9.12
N ASP A 171 -10.20 10.75 8.50
CA ASP A 171 -9.19 11.60 7.83
C ASP A 171 -8.26 10.77 6.93
N LEU A 172 -8.87 10.04 5.99
CA LEU A 172 -8.13 9.20 5.03
C LEU A 172 -7.53 10.06 3.92
N GLY A 173 -6.23 9.92 3.69
CA GLY A 173 -5.56 10.52 2.56
C GLY A 173 -5.91 9.84 1.22
N TYR A 174 -5.62 10.52 0.11
CA TYR A 174 -5.77 9.95 -1.23
C TYR A 174 -4.82 8.75 -1.47
N PHE A 175 -3.69 8.71 -0.77
CA PHE A 175 -2.78 7.58 -0.73
C PHE A 175 -3.05 6.80 0.56
N ILE A 176 -4.02 5.89 0.50
CA ILE A 176 -4.34 5.04 1.65
C ILE A 176 -3.22 4.02 1.79
N GLY A 177 -2.54 4.09 2.93
CA GLY A 177 -1.50 3.16 3.33
C GLY A 177 -1.04 3.44 4.75
N GLU A 178 0.20 3.09 5.08
CA GLU A 178 0.71 3.07 6.46
C GLU A 178 0.73 4.45 7.14
N HIS A 179 0.75 5.52 6.34
CA HIS A 179 0.70 6.91 6.81
C HIS A 179 -0.72 7.40 7.18
N SER A 180 -1.77 6.66 6.80
CA SER A 180 -3.15 7.02 7.19
C SER A 180 -3.38 6.75 8.68
N PRO A 181 -4.23 7.54 9.38
CA PRO A 181 -4.53 7.30 10.78
C PRO A 181 -4.97 5.85 11.02
N ARG A 182 -4.45 5.22 12.07
CA ARG A 182 -4.85 3.85 12.41
C ARG A 182 -6.25 3.86 12.99
N VAL A 183 -7.06 2.87 12.64
CA VAL A 183 -8.41 2.71 13.18
C VAL A 183 -8.45 1.53 14.14
N ALA A 184 -9.00 1.74 15.32
CA ALA A 184 -9.24 0.70 16.31
C ALA A 184 -10.75 0.50 16.53
N LYS A 185 -11.18 -0.76 16.59
CA LYS A 185 -12.51 -1.18 17.02
C LYS A 185 -12.41 -1.79 18.40
N VAL A 186 -13.16 -1.30 19.36
CA VAL A 186 -13.34 -1.89 20.69
C VAL A 186 -14.71 -2.55 20.71
N GLN A 187 -14.76 -3.85 20.93
CA GLN A 187 -16.01 -4.62 20.95
C GLN A 187 -15.89 -5.73 22.01
N GLY A 188 -16.86 -5.78 22.92
CA GLY A 188 -16.73 -6.62 24.12
C GLY A 188 -15.48 -6.25 24.91
N GLU A 189 -14.65 -7.25 25.22
CA GLU A 189 -13.34 -7.09 25.88
C GLU A 189 -12.16 -6.99 24.89
N GLY A 190 -12.43 -6.98 23.58
CA GLY A 190 -11.40 -6.95 22.55
C GLY A 190 -11.13 -5.56 22.00
N VAL A 191 -9.87 -5.27 21.69
CA VAL A 191 -9.45 -4.12 20.86
C VAL A 191 -8.84 -4.67 19.59
N TYR A 192 -9.38 -4.29 18.44
CA TYR A 192 -8.99 -4.80 17.14
C TYR A 192 -8.48 -3.64 16.29
N LEU A 193 -7.33 -3.78 15.65
CA LEU A 193 -6.75 -2.74 14.80
C LEU A 193 -7.05 -3.04 13.33
N TRP A 194 -7.44 -2.02 12.58
CA TRP A 194 -7.64 -2.15 11.14
C TRP A 194 -6.30 -2.40 10.46
N ARG A 195 -6.22 -3.48 9.67
CA ARG A 195 -5.05 -3.81 8.85
C ARG A 195 -5.34 -3.37 7.43
N TYR A 196 -4.77 -2.24 7.00
CA TYR A 196 -5.01 -1.71 5.64
C TYR A 196 -4.60 -2.68 4.53
N GLY A 197 -3.50 -3.43 4.69
CA GLY A 197 -3.08 -4.46 3.74
C GLY A 197 -4.05 -5.64 3.65
N ALA A 198 -4.46 -6.18 4.80
CA ALA A 198 -5.35 -7.36 4.86
C ALA A 198 -6.85 -7.02 4.75
N ARG A 199 -7.21 -5.73 4.80
CA ARG A 199 -8.58 -5.21 4.66
C ARG A 199 -9.56 -5.80 5.68
N GLU A 200 -9.06 -6.02 6.90
CA GLU A 200 -9.82 -6.61 8.00
C GLU A 200 -9.33 -6.06 9.34
N PHE A 201 -10.15 -6.25 10.38
CA PHE A 201 -9.69 -6.07 11.74
C PHE A 201 -8.79 -7.23 12.16
N SER A 202 -7.65 -6.89 12.78
CA SER A 202 -6.70 -7.85 13.33
C SER A 202 -7.34 -8.71 14.42
N LYS A 203 -6.62 -9.74 14.89
CA LYS A 203 -6.90 -10.34 16.20
C LYS A 203 -6.77 -9.30 17.31
N SER A 204 -7.34 -9.59 18.49
CA SER A 204 -7.30 -8.68 19.63
C SER A 204 -5.86 -8.25 19.95
N TYR A 205 -5.64 -6.94 19.90
CA TYR A 205 -4.43 -6.25 20.30
C TYR A 205 -4.36 -6.24 21.84
N ARG A 206 -3.20 -6.57 22.42
CA ARG A 206 -3.00 -6.69 23.88
C ARG A 206 -1.80 -5.88 24.41
N ASP A 207 -1.49 -4.76 23.77
CA ASP A 207 -0.55 -3.80 24.36
C ASP A 207 -1.21 -3.12 25.56
N VAL A 208 -0.72 -3.44 26.76
CA VAL A 208 -1.40 -3.19 28.04
C VAL A 208 -1.80 -1.72 28.24
N GLY A 209 -0.96 -0.78 27.78
CA GLY A 209 -1.21 0.65 27.95
C GLY A 209 -2.30 1.19 27.03
N LEU A 210 -2.16 0.99 25.72
CA LEU A 210 -3.13 1.50 24.73
C LEU A 210 -4.47 0.75 24.81
N PHE A 211 -4.43 -0.56 25.06
CA PHE A 211 -5.61 -1.40 25.21
C PHE A 211 -6.50 -0.91 26.36
N SER A 212 -5.92 -0.73 27.56
CA SER A 212 -6.68 -0.33 28.74
C SER A 212 -7.29 1.08 28.60
N ASP A 213 -6.58 2.02 27.98
CA ASP A 213 -7.10 3.36 27.74
C ASP A 213 -8.31 3.36 26.78
N LEU A 214 -8.21 2.64 25.66
CA LEU A 214 -9.30 2.55 24.67
C LEU A 214 -10.56 1.88 25.23
N VAL A 215 -10.40 0.80 25.99
CA VAL A 215 -11.51 0.11 26.66
C VAL A 215 -12.17 1.03 27.69
N ARG A 216 -11.38 1.71 28.53
CA ARG A 216 -11.88 2.66 29.53
C ARG A 216 -12.65 3.81 28.89
N ARG A 217 -12.12 4.41 27.82
CA ARG A 217 -12.80 5.51 27.09
C ARG A 217 -14.11 5.05 26.47
N CYS A 218 -14.12 3.87 25.85
CA CYS A 218 -15.36 3.29 25.32
C CYS A 218 -16.42 3.07 26.40
N ALA A 219 -16.02 2.56 27.58
CA ALA A 219 -16.93 2.34 28.70
C ALA A 219 -17.49 3.67 29.28
N ALA A 220 -16.63 4.68 29.44
CA ALA A 220 -17.02 5.99 29.94
C ALA A 220 -18.06 6.69 29.04
N GLU A 221 -17.91 6.56 27.71
CA GLU A 221 -18.86 7.14 26.75
C GLU A 221 -20.19 6.38 26.67
N ARG A 222 -20.21 5.08 27.00
CA ARG A 222 -21.46 4.31 27.11
C ARG A 222 -22.28 4.70 28.34
N GLY A 223 -21.64 5.05 29.45
CA GLY A 223 -22.31 5.43 30.71
C GLY A 223 -22.92 6.84 30.70
N ASN A 224 -22.64 7.66 29.68
CA ASN A 224 -23.14 9.03 29.54
C ASN A 224 -24.35 9.16 28.57
N ARG A 225 -24.95 8.05 28.15
CA ARG A 225 -26.21 7.99 27.39
C ARG A 225 -27.30 7.34 28.22
#